data_AF-A0A815GPS1-F1
#
_entry.id   AF-A0A815GPS1-F1
#
_cell.length_a   1.000
_cell.length_b   1.000
_cell.length_c   1.000
_cell.angle_alpha   90.00
_cell.angle_beta   90.00
_cell.angle_gamma   90.00
#
_symmetry.space_group_name_H-M   'P 1'
#
loop_
_entity.id
_entity.type
_entity.pdbx_description
1 polymer ?
#
loop_
_entity_poly.entity_id
_entity_poly.type
_entity_poly.pdbx_seq_one_letter_code
_entity_poly.pdbx_strand_id
1 'polypeptide(L)'
;MTSFEDLSNEIFYEIFEFLHSYEAFHSFYDVNQRFRNLFINSNHLITVDISSKSESILQRYVNCIIVPYAPRIKSLRLFDSFAHELFLSLSPIIKNFTQLQAITLNKLDNNYVRQIIDQLFSLSTLSSLTIRFANNVGIPPNIYIEIIHLPALKYCQISLNECKLLPCAYTSASSSIEHLVLNESFNLEQLDDLLSYMPKLRRLTIDDFCGFFK
;
A
#
# COMPACT_ATOMS: atom_id res chain seq x y z
N MET A 1 -42.88 8.46 -13.50
CA MET A 1 -41.70 7.58 -13.57
C MET A 1 -40.57 8.33 -12.89
N THR A 2 -39.99 7.76 -11.82
CA THR A 2 -38.80 8.31 -11.17
C THR A 2 -37.58 7.78 -11.89
N SER A 3 -36.71 8.68 -12.35
CA SER A 3 -35.42 8.32 -12.91
C SER A 3 -34.44 8.00 -11.79
N PHE A 4 -33.40 7.21 -12.10
CA PHE A 4 -32.33 6.93 -11.14
C PHE A 4 -31.62 8.22 -10.69
N GLU A 5 -31.55 9.23 -11.57
CA GLU A 5 -31.00 10.54 -11.27
C GLU A 5 -31.85 11.35 -10.28
N ASP A 6 -33.08 10.94 -9.98
CA ASP A 6 -33.95 11.63 -9.01
C ASP A 6 -33.70 11.17 -7.57
N LEU A 7 -32.87 10.13 -7.35
CA LEU A 7 -32.46 9.69 -6.01
C LEU A 7 -31.75 10.83 -5.27
N SER A 8 -31.82 10.87 -3.94
CA SER A 8 -31.17 11.91 -3.12
C SER A 8 -29.64 11.73 -3.06
N ASN A 9 -28.92 12.77 -2.63
CA ASN A 9 -27.45 12.71 -2.54
C ASN A 9 -27.00 11.67 -1.49
N GLU A 10 -27.77 11.51 -0.42
CA GLU A 10 -27.54 10.56 0.67
C GLU A 10 -27.53 9.13 0.16
N ILE A 11 -28.50 8.77 -0.69
CA ILE A 11 -28.56 7.45 -1.32
C ILE A 11 -27.32 7.20 -2.21
N PHE A 12 -26.85 8.22 -2.92
CA PHE A 12 -25.63 8.08 -3.72
C PHE A 12 -24.37 7.90 -2.89
N TYR A 13 -24.29 8.58 -1.73
CA TYR A 13 -23.20 8.34 -0.80
C TYR A 13 -23.21 6.91 -0.27
N GLU A 14 -24.38 6.38 0.11
CA GLU A 14 -24.53 4.98 0.51
C GLU A 14 -24.10 4.03 -0.62
N ILE A 15 -24.55 4.27 -1.86
CA ILE A 15 -24.10 3.47 -3.03
C ILE A 15 -22.58 3.51 -3.18
N PHE A 16 -21.96 4.68 -3.01
CA PHE A 16 -20.51 4.83 -3.12
C PHE A 16 -19.74 4.12 -2.00
N GLU A 17 -20.34 3.85 -0.84
CA GLU A 17 -19.73 3.02 0.20
C GLU A 17 -19.63 1.55 -0.22
N PHE A 18 -20.53 1.07 -1.08
CA PHE A 18 -20.51 -0.31 -1.61
C PHE A 18 -19.63 -0.49 -2.86
N LEU A 19 -19.21 0.62 -3.49
CA LEU A 19 -18.38 0.59 -4.71
C LEU A 19 -16.92 0.89 -4.40
N HIS A 20 -16.01 0.31 -5.18
CA HIS A 20 -14.64 0.81 -5.17
C HIS A 20 -14.58 2.22 -5.77
N SER A 21 -13.67 3.07 -5.27
CA SER A 21 -13.56 4.48 -5.69
C SER A 21 -13.44 4.64 -7.22
N TYR A 22 -12.72 3.72 -7.87
CA TYR A 22 -12.60 3.68 -9.32
C TYR A 22 -13.93 3.32 -10.01
N GLU A 23 -14.69 2.36 -9.49
CA GLU A 23 -15.97 1.95 -10.08
C GLU A 23 -16.99 3.08 -9.98
N ALA A 24 -17.04 3.74 -8.82
CA ALA A 24 -17.86 4.92 -8.62
C ALA A 24 -17.44 6.03 -9.60
N PHE A 25 -16.14 6.33 -9.70
CA PHE A 25 -15.64 7.32 -10.66
C PHE A 25 -16.02 6.98 -12.10
N HIS A 26 -15.73 5.75 -12.54
CA HIS A 26 -15.96 5.32 -13.91
C HIS A 26 -17.45 5.34 -14.28
N SER A 27 -18.32 4.99 -13.33
CA SER A 27 -19.76 4.88 -13.56
C SER A 27 -20.49 6.22 -13.48
N PHE A 28 -20.06 7.13 -12.59
CA PHE A 28 -20.86 8.31 -12.26
C PHE A 28 -20.19 9.65 -12.57
N TYR A 29 -18.86 9.73 -12.63
CA TYR A 29 -18.17 11.02 -12.72
C TYR A 29 -18.54 11.81 -13.98
N ASP A 30 -18.76 11.15 -15.12
CA ASP A 30 -19.07 11.83 -16.38
C ASP A 30 -20.56 11.99 -16.66
N VAL A 31 -21.43 11.41 -15.84
CA VAL A 31 -22.89 11.39 -16.09
C VAL A 31 -23.45 12.81 -16.15
N ASN A 32 -23.22 13.61 -15.11
CA ASN A 32 -23.60 15.01 -15.07
C ASN A 32 -22.84 15.78 -13.97
N GLN A 33 -23.04 17.10 -13.89
CA GLN A 33 -22.37 17.95 -12.90
C GLN A 33 -22.72 17.59 -11.45
N ARG A 34 -23.95 17.11 -11.21
CA ARG A 34 -24.38 16.71 -9.87
C ARG A 34 -23.52 15.56 -9.36
N PHE A 35 -23.30 14.52 -10.18
CA PHE A 35 -22.46 13.40 -9.79
C PHE A 35 -21.00 13.79 -9.56
N ARG A 36 -20.42 14.69 -10.39
CA ARG A 36 -19.08 15.24 -10.12
C ARG A 36 -19.01 15.91 -8.75
N ASN A 37 -20.00 16.72 -8.44
CA ASN A 37 -20.08 17.43 -7.16
C ASN A 37 -20.18 16.46 -5.97
N LEU A 38 -20.81 15.28 -6.14
CA LEU A 38 -20.84 14.25 -5.10
C LEU A 38 -19.43 13.73 -4.78
N PHE A 39 -18.55 13.52 -5.77
CA PHE A 39 -17.17 13.13 -5.52
C PHE A 39 -16.36 14.25 -4.84
N ILE A 40 -16.52 15.49 -5.33
CA ILE A 40 -15.81 16.67 -4.83
C ILE A 40 -16.16 16.95 -3.36
N ASN A 41 -17.45 16.97 -3.04
CA ASN A 41 -17.96 17.44 -1.75
C ASN A 41 -18.13 16.33 -0.71
N SER A 42 -17.90 15.07 -1.10
CA SER A 42 -17.89 13.97 -0.16
C SER A 42 -16.76 14.13 0.85
N ASN A 43 -17.02 13.81 2.12
CA ASN A 43 -15.98 13.68 3.14
C ASN A 43 -15.46 12.23 3.27
N HIS A 44 -15.90 11.33 2.40
CA HIS A 44 -15.51 9.92 2.46
C HIS A 44 -14.04 9.75 2.11
N LEU A 45 -13.38 8.88 2.86
CA LEU A 45 -12.01 8.49 2.63
C LEU A 45 -11.93 7.64 1.37
N ILE A 46 -10.92 7.93 0.54
CA ILE A 46 -10.79 7.29 -0.77
C ILE A 46 -9.86 6.08 -0.63
N THR A 47 -10.35 4.92 -1.09
CA THR A 47 -9.55 3.71 -1.25
C THR A 47 -9.27 3.52 -2.73
N VAL A 48 -8.04 3.76 -3.13
CA VAL A 48 -7.60 3.64 -4.52
C VAL A 48 -7.18 2.21 -4.81
N ASP A 49 -7.78 1.61 -5.82
CA ASP A 49 -7.37 0.33 -6.37
C ASP A 49 -7.12 0.48 -7.87
N ILE A 50 -5.87 0.24 -8.25
CA ILE A 50 -5.42 0.28 -9.64
C ILE A 50 -4.98 -1.15 -9.99
N SER A 51 -5.98 -1.94 -10.37
CA SER A 51 -5.81 -3.28 -10.91
C SER A 51 -6.30 -3.31 -12.35
N SER A 52 -5.41 -3.73 -13.27
CA SER A 52 -5.77 -4.15 -14.64
C SER A 52 -6.60 -3.11 -15.43
N LYS A 53 -6.10 -1.87 -15.52
CA LYS A 53 -6.73 -0.78 -16.28
C LYS A 53 -5.81 -0.32 -17.41
N SER A 54 -6.39 0.13 -18.52
CA SER A 54 -5.62 0.75 -19.61
C SER A 54 -4.98 2.05 -19.13
N GLU A 55 -3.78 2.36 -19.63
CA GLU A 55 -2.99 3.54 -19.27
C GLU A 55 -3.74 4.87 -19.37
N SER A 56 -4.54 5.08 -20.44
CA SER A 56 -5.29 6.33 -20.64
C SER A 56 -6.35 6.58 -19.56
N ILE A 57 -7.07 5.53 -19.16
CA ILE A 57 -8.08 5.62 -18.09
C ILE A 57 -7.40 5.84 -16.75
N LEU A 58 -6.25 5.20 -16.53
CA LEU A 58 -5.47 5.39 -15.32
C LEU A 58 -4.97 6.83 -15.20
N GLN A 59 -4.37 7.39 -16.25
CA GLN A 59 -3.87 8.76 -16.23
C GLN A 59 -5.00 9.76 -15.95
N ARG A 60 -6.18 9.51 -16.54
CA ARG A 60 -7.38 10.30 -16.25
C ARG A 60 -7.79 10.18 -14.79
N TYR A 61 -7.82 8.97 -14.24
CA TYR A 61 -8.15 8.74 -12.83
C TYR A 61 -7.17 9.41 -11.88
N VAL A 62 -5.87 9.34 -12.19
CA VAL A 62 -4.81 10.03 -11.45
C VAL A 62 -5.08 11.54 -11.41
N ASN A 63 -5.33 12.14 -12.58
CA ASN A 63 -5.52 13.58 -12.70
C ASN A 63 -6.84 14.09 -12.11
N CYS A 64 -7.92 13.31 -12.22
CA CYS A 64 -9.24 13.72 -11.76
C CYS A 64 -9.49 13.38 -10.29
N ILE A 65 -8.86 12.33 -9.76
CA ILE A 65 -9.16 11.80 -8.42
C ILE A 65 -7.94 11.75 -7.52
N ILE A 66 -6.84 11.13 -7.96
CA ILE A 66 -5.71 10.88 -7.04
C ILE A 66 -5.01 12.18 -6.66
N VAL A 67 -4.64 13.00 -7.65
CA VAL A 67 -3.92 14.25 -7.41
C VAL A 67 -4.77 15.27 -6.65
N PRO A 68 -6.03 15.56 -7.05
CA PRO A 68 -6.82 16.61 -6.39
C PRO A 68 -7.26 16.23 -4.98
N TYR A 69 -7.43 14.94 -4.70
CA TYR A 69 -7.94 14.45 -3.42
C TYR A 69 -6.91 13.63 -2.63
N ALA A 70 -5.62 13.81 -2.90
CA ALA A 70 -4.54 13.16 -2.16
C ALA A 70 -4.71 13.21 -0.62
N PRO A 71 -5.12 14.34 0.00
CA PRO A 71 -5.34 14.40 1.45
C PRO A 71 -6.42 13.47 1.99
N ARG A 72 -7.35 13.00 1.15
CA ARG A 72 -8.44 12.09 1.51
C ARG A 72 -8.14 10.62 1.22
N ILE A 73 -7.02 10.33 0.56
CA ILE A 73 -6.67 8.95 0.19
C ILE A 73 -6.19 8.23 1.44
N LYS A 74 -6.96 7.21 1.84
CA LYS A 74 -6.68 6.36 2.99
C LYS A 74 -5.85 5.13 2.61
N SER A 75 -6.10 4.58 1.42
CA SER A 75 -5.37 3.41 0.97
C SER A 75 -5.07 3.44 -0.53
N LEU A 76 -3.92 2.89 -0.89
CA LEU A 76 -3.43 2.81 -2.26
C LEU A 76 -3.02 1.36 -2.56
N ARG A 77 -3.73 0.72 -3.50
CA ARG A 77 -3.42 -0.63 -3.97
C ARG A 77 -3.04 -0.59 -5.45
N LEU A 78 -1.80 -0.98 -5.74
CA LEU A 78 -1.23 -0.97 -7.08
C LEU A 78 -0.84 -2.41 -7.44
N PHE A 79 -1.49 -2.99 -8.46
CA PHE A 79 -1.38 -4.42 -8.75
C PHE A 79 -0.62 -4.79 -10.03
N ASP A 80 -0.29 -3.79 -10.85
CA ASP A 80 0.24 -4.00 -12.19
C ASP A 80 1.77 -3.87 -12.26
N SER A 81 2.37 -4.33 -13.37
CA SER A 81 3.83 -4.24 -13.56
C SER A 81 4.34 -2.80 -13.53
N PHE A 82 3.51 -1.82 -13.90
CA PHE A 82 3.83 -0.38 -13.83
C PHE A 82 3.53 0.27 -12.46
N ALA A 83 3.14 -0.52 -11.44
CA ALA A 83 2.80 -0.01 -10.11
C ALA A 83 3.89 0.90 -9.51
N HIS A 84 5.16 0.53 -9.71
CA HIS A 84 6.29 1.29 -9.23
C HIS A 84 6.45 2.62 -9.98
N GLU A 85 6.33 2.63 -11.31
CA GLU A 85 6.38 3.86 -12.12
C GLU A 85 5.29 4.84 -11.69
N LEU A 86 4.07 4.33 -11.50
CA LEU A 86 2.96 5.16 -11.04
C LEU A 86 3.23 5.71 -9.63
N PHE A 87 3.65 4.87 -8.69
CA PHE A 87 3.96 5.32 -7.33
C PHE A 87 5.04 6.41 -7.36
N LEU A 88 6.09 6.22 -8.14
CA LEU A 88 7.17 7.21 -8.31
C LEU A 88 6.70 8.47 -9.05
N SER A 89 5.72 8.40 -9.95
CA SER A 89 5.12 9.60 -10.53
C SER A 89 4.37 10.45 -9.49
N LEU A 90 3.90 9.84 -8.40
CA LEU A 90 3.21 10.51 -7.29
C LEU A 90 4.18 11.14 -6.28
N SER A 91 5.50 10.88 -6.39
CA SER A 91 6.52 11.43 -5.48
C SER A 91 6.38 12.93 -5.21
N PRO A 92 6.13 13.81 -6.20
CA PRO A 92 6.04 15.26 -5.97
C PRO A 92 4.90 15.65 -5.03
N ILE A 93 3.87 14.81 -4.94
CA ILE A 93 2.67 15.05 -4.14
C ILE A 93 2.51 14.06 -2.99
N ILE A 94 3.46 13.14 -2.75
CA ILE A 94 3.34 12.07 -1.75
C ILE A 94 3.10 12.62 -0.33
N LYS A 95 3.65 13.80 -0.03
CA LYS A 95 3.43 14.51 1.25
C LYS A 95 2.00 15.01 1.44
N ASN A 96 1.24 15.15 0.37
CA ASN A 96 -0.17 15.57 0.43
C ASN A 96 -1.09 14.41 0.86
N PHE A 97 -0.60 13.17 0.91
CA PHE A 97 -1.34 12.00 1.33
C PHE A 97 -1.40 11.91 2.87
N THR A 98 -1.97 12.94 3.50
CA THR A 98 -1.95 13.11 4.96
C THR A 98 -2.75 12.04 5.72
N GLN A 99 -3.68 11.37 5.04
CA GLN A 99 -4.52 10.31 5.63
C GLN A 99 -4.16 8.90 5.15
N LEU A 100 -3.07 8.72 4.40
CA LEU A 100 -2.70 7.44 3.81
C LEU A 100 -2.19 6.46 4.87
N GLN A 101 -3.02 5.47 5.15
CA GLN A 101 -2.80 4.47 6.19
C GLN A 101 -2.31 3.13 5.65
N ALA A 102 -2.64 2.80 4.41
CA ALA A 102 -2.34 1.49 3.84
C ALA A 102 -1.82 1.58 2.40
N ILE A 103 -0.72 0.88 2.13
CA ILE A 103 -0.16 0.74 0.79
C ILE A 103 -0.01 -0.75 0.46
N THR A 104 -0.45 -1.13 -0.73
CA THR A 104 -0.21 -2.46 -1.31
C THR A 104 0.46 -2.28 -2.66
N LEU A 105 1.67 -2.81 -2.79
CA LEU A 105 2.45 -2.85 -4.03
C LEU A 105 2.60 -4.31 -4.43
N ASN A 106 1.99 -4.71 -5.55
CA ASN A 106 2.18 -6.02 -6.14
C ASN A 106 3.06 -5.92 -7.38
N LYS A 107 3.78 -7.01 -7.68
CA LYS A 107 4.74 -7.08 -8.79
C LYS A 107 5.75 -5.94 -8.78
N LEU A 108 6.25 -5.60 -7.59
CA LEU A 108 7.29 -4.58 -7.45
C LEU A 108 8.62 -5.08 -8.03
N ASP A 109 9.24 -4.32 -8.93
CA ASP A 109 10.62 -4.55 -9.34
C ASP A 109 11.59 -4.09 -8.24
N ASN A 110 12.49 -5.00 -7.85
CA ASN A 110 13.52 -4.80 -6.84
C ASN A 110 14.39 -3.57 -7.09
N ASN A 111 14.59 -3.17 -8.35
CA ASN A 111 15.39 -1.99 -8.71
C ASN A 111 14.82 -0.68 -8.13
N TYR A 112 13.51 -0.65 -7.83
CA TYR A 112 12.81 0.54 -7.36
C TYR A 112 12.50 0.51 -5.86
N VAL A 113 12.78 -0.62 -5.17
CA VAL A 113 12.40 -0.79 -3.77
C VAL A 113 12.98 0.32 -2.90
N ARG A 114 14.25 0.68 -3.09
CA ARG A 114 14.91 1.71 -2.30
C ARG A 114 14.22 3.07 -2.45
N GLN A 115 13.97 3.48 -3.68
CA GLN A 115 13.32 4.76 -3.99
C GLN A 115 11.91 4.84 -3.39
N ILE A 116 11.19 3.72 -3.39
CA ILE A 116 9.87 3.63 -2.77
C ILE A 116 9.98 3.74 -1.25
N ILE A 117 10.86 2.96 -0.62
CA ILE A 117 11.03 2.99 0.85
C ILE A 117 11.41 4.39 1.34
N ASP A 118 12.32 5.09 0.64
CA ASP A 118 12.70 6.47 0.96
C ASP A 118 11.47 7.40 1.00
N GLN A 119 10.47 7.18 0.15
CA GLN A 119 9.22 7.95 0.16
C GLN A 119 8.28 7.53 1.29
N LEU A 120 8.23 6.23 1.63
CA LEU A 120 7.39 5.73 2.72
C LEU A 120 7.78 6.32 4.07
N PHE A 121 9.06 6.64 4.28
CA PHE A 121 9.50 7.33 5.51
C PHE A 121 8.85 8.70 5.72
N SER A 122 8.39 9.36 4.65
CA SER A 122 7.69 10.64 4.75
C SER A 122 6.22 10.52 5.14
N LEU A 123 5.66 9.30 5.12
CA LEU A 123 4.25 9.02 5.39
C LEU A 123 4.04 8.67 6.86
N SER A 124 3.83 9.68 7.69
CA SER A 124 3.69 9.53 9.15
C SER A 124 2.45 8.73 9.59
N THR A 125 1.45 8.58 8.72
CA THR A 125 0.21 7.85 9.00
C THR A 125 0.18 6.43 8.45
N LEU A 126 1.22 6.02 7.71
CA LEU A 126 1.31 4.70 7.11
C LEU A 126 1.45 3.62 8.19
N SER A 127 0.39 2.84 8.37
CA SER A 127 0.30 1.79 9.40
C SER A 127 0.23 0.38 8.83
N SER A 128 -0.01 0.24 7.53
CA SER A 128 -0.06 -1.04 6.83
C SER A 128 0.71 -0.99 5.52
N LEU A 129 1.64 -1.91 5.34
CA LEU A 129 2.43 -2.06 4.12
C LEU A 129 2.37 -3.51 3.65
N THR A 130 2.06 -3.71 2.36
CA THR A 130 2.15 -5.00 1.70
C THR A 130 3.00 -4.84 0.45
N ILE A 131 4.10 -5.58 0.36
CA ILE A 131 4.99 -5.61 -0.80
C ILE A 131 5.10 -7.04 -1.31
N ARG A 132 4.77 -7.22 -2.59
CA ARG A 132 4.99 -8.46 -3.33
C ARG A 132 5.86 -8.13 -4.54
N PHE A 133 7.02 -8.77 -4.63
CA PHE A 133 7.97 -8.52 -5.69
C PHE A 133 7.56 -9.26 -6.97
N ALA A 134 7.91 -8.71 -8.14
CA ALA A 134 7.62 -9.34 -9.43
C ALA A 134 8.47 -10.59 -9.67
N ASN A 135 9.69 -10.59 -9.13
CA ASN A 135 10.70 -11.60 -9.39
C ASN A 135 11.15 -12.23 -8.08
N ASN A 136 11.58 -13.50 -8.13
CA ASN A 136 12.12 -14.21 -6.98
C ASN A 136 13.56 -13.81 -6.63
N VAL A 137 14.00 -12.63 -7.06
CA VAL A 137 15.33 -12.12 -6.73
C VAL A 137 15.27 -11.59 -5.30
N GLY A 138 16.22 -11.98 -4.45
CA GLY A 138 16.31 -11.45 -3.09
C GLY A 138 16.53 -9.95 -3.07
N ILE A 139 15.88 -9.26 -2.12
CA ILE A 139 16.19 -7.86 -1.85
C ILE A 139 17.32 -7.74 -0.81
N PRO A 140 18.13 -6.67 -0.87
CA PRO A 140 19.23 -6.48 0.07
C PRO A 140 18.78 -6.48 1.54
N PRO A 141 19.51 -7.14 2.46
CA PRO A 141 19.14 -7.24 3.88
C PRO A 141 18.87 -5.89 4.57
N ASN A 142 19.59 -4.84 4.17
CA ASN A 142 19.40 -3.49 4.72
C ASN A 142 18.02 -2.90 4.38
N ILE A 143 17.42 -3.27 3.25
CA ILE A 143 16.07 -2.79 2.87
C ILE A 143 15.01 -3.33 3.83
N TYR A 144 15.15 -4.57 4.28
CA TYR A 144 14.24 -5.12 5.29
C TYR A 144 14.33 -4.35 6.60
N ILE A 145 15.55 -4.05 7.06
CA ILE A 145 15.77 -3.24 8.25
C ILE A 145 15.11 -1.87 8.07
N GLU A 146 15.26 -1.23 6.91
CA GLU A 146 14.61 0.06 6.64
C GLU A 146 13.07 -0.05 6.70
N ILE A 147 12.48 -1.10 6.14
CA ILE A 147 11.02 -1.33 6.17
C ILE A 147 10.50 -1.50 7.59
N ILE A 148 11.15 -2.32 8.41
CA ILE A 148 10.66 -2.60 9.77
C ILE A 148 10.76 -1.39 10.69
N HIS A 149 11.59 -0.40 10.33
CA HIS A 149 11.77 0.85 11.06
C HIS A 149 10.87 2.00 10.54
N LEU A 150 9.91 1.71 9.66
CA LEU A 150 8.93 2.70 9.25
C LEU A 150 8.13 3.21 10.47
N PRO A 151 8.00 4.55 10.68
CA PRO A 151 7.69 5.11 12.01
C PRO A 151 6.37 4.68 12.65
N ALA A 152 5.33 4.47 11.83
CA ALA A 152 3.98 4.16 12.28
C ALA A 152 3.49 2.77 11.83
N LEU A 153 4.38 1.96 11.27
CA LEU A 153 4.03 0.70 10.62
C LEU A 153 3.65 -0.39 11.63
N LYS A 154 2.38 -0.81 11.63
CA LYS A 154 1.84 -1.85 12.51
C LYS A 154 1.66 -3.20 11.81
N TYR A 155 1.29 -3.18 10.54
CA TYR A 155 1.13 -4.36 9.71
C TYR A 155 2.15 -4.34 8.57
N CYS A 156 2.93 -5.40 8.46
CA CYS A 156 3.88 -5.59 7.37
C CYS A 156 3.68 -6.97 6.74
N GLN A 157 3.47 -7.00 5.44
CA GLN A 157 3.52 -8.22 4.65
C GLN A 157 4.57 -8.07 3.56
N ILE A 158 5.55 -8.97 3.56
CA ILE A 158 6.64 -8.96 2.58
C ILE A 158 6.99 -10.38 2.15
N SER A 159 7.48 -10.53 0.92
CA SER A 159 7.98 -11.81 0.40
C SER A 159 9.51 -11.77 0.51
N LEU A 160 10.10 -12.70 1.25
CA LEU A 160 11.54 -12.78 1.48
C LEU A 160 12.17 -13.82 0.57
N ASN A 161 12.68 -13.39 -0.58
CA ASN A 161 13.45 -14.27 -1.44
C ASN A 161 14.90 -14.30 -0.93
N GLU A 162 15.39 -15.47 -0.52
CA GLU A 162 16.77 -15.71 -0.10
C GLU A 162 17.30 -14.72 0.96
N CYS A 163 16.95 -14.95 2.23
CA CYS A 163 17.53 -14.23 3.36
C CYS A 163 19.03 -14.53 3.51
N LYS A 164 19.87 -13.76 2.81
CA LYS A 164 21.25 -13.55 3.26
C LYS A 164 21.18 -12.85 4.61
N LEU A 165 21.95 -13.35 5.58
CA LEU A 165 21.96 -12.94 6.99
C LEU A 165 21.56 -11.46 7.14
N LEU A 166 20.44 -11.22 7.85
CA LEU A 166 20.14 -9.88 8.35
C LEU A 166 21.42 -9.42 9.06
N PRO A 167 21.99 -8.26 8.70
CA PRO A 167 23.15 -7.78 9.41
C PRO A 167 22.74 -7.72 10.88
N CYS A 168 23.51 -8.38 11.76
CA CYS A 168 23.39 -8.23 13.21
C CYS A 168 23.67 -6.76 13.52
N ALA A 169 22.67 -5.91 13.32
CA ALA A 169 22.81 -4.49 13.44
C ALA A 169 22.34 -4.15 14.84
N TYR A 170 23.30 -3.71 15.65
CA TYR A 170 23.18 -3.16 17.00
C TYR A 170 22.30 -1.89 17.06
N THR A 171 21.23 -1.81 16.26
CA THR A 171 20.31 -0.68 16.26
C THR A 171 19.32 -0.87 17.40
N SER A 172 19.37 0.02 18.39
CA SER A 172 18.45 0.08 19.53
C SER A 172 17.04 0.54 19.14
N ALA A 173 16.77 0.80 17.87
CA ALA A 173 15.49 1.24 17.39
C ALA A 173 14.51 0.05 17.40
N SER A 174 13.40 0.21 18.13
CA SER A 174 12.35 -0.79 18.20
C SER A 174 11.30 -0.52 17.12
N SER A 175 10.89 -1.57 16.43
CA SER A 175 9.81 -1.51 15.45
C SER A 175 8.46 -1.30 16.14
N SER A 176 7.54 -0.63 15.43
CA SER A 176 6.14 -0.50 15.84
C SER A 176 5.25 -1.63 15.33
N ILE A 177 5.81 -2.60 14.60
CA ILE A 177 5.07 -3.70 13.99
C ILE A 177 4.40 -4.58 15.06
N GLU A 178 3.11 -4.81 14.87
CA GLU A 178 2.26 -5.70 15.67
C GLU A 178 1.91 -6.99 14.90
N HIS A 179 1.94 -6.93 13.57
CA HIS A 179 1.56 -8.03 12.67
C HIS A 179 2.58 -8.15 11.52
N LEU A 180 3.25 -9.30 11.44
CA LEU A 180 4.20 -9.60 10.39
C LEU A 180 3.77 -10.84 9.60
N VAL A 181 3.77 -10.73 8.27
CA VAL A 181 3.50 -11.83 7.35
C VAL A 181 4.67 -11.97 6.38
N LEU A 182 5.29 -13.15 6.38
CA LEU A 182 6.43 -13.50 5.54
C LEU A 182 6.00 -14.62 4.57
N ASN A 183 5.85 -14.30 3.29
CA ASN A 183 5.25 -15.22 2.31
C ASN A 183 6.25 -16.18 1.63
N GLU A 184 7.43 -16.43 2.22
CA GLU A 184 8.49 -17.23 1.58
C GLU A 184 9.35 -17.93 2.63
N SER A 185 10.20 -18.85 2.18
CA SER A 185 11.06 -19.68 3.02
C SER A 185 11.97 -18.88 3.95
N PHE A 186 11.88 -19.15 5.25
CA PHE A 186 12.64 -18.43 6.27
C PHE A 186 13.53 -19.39 7.10
N ASN A 187 14.77 -18.98 7.42
CA ASN A 187 15.68 -19.74 8.29
C ASN A 187 15.41 -19.40 9.76
N LEU A 188 15.28 -20.42 10.61
CA LEU A 188 15.05 -20.27 12.06
C LEU A 188 16.12 -19.44 12.77
N GLU A 189 17.39 -19.58 12.43
CA GLU A 189 18.48 -18.83 13.09
C GLU A 189 18.32 -17.31 12.92
N GLN A 190 17.71 -16.88 11.82
CA GLN A 190 17.48 -15.47 11.51
C GLN A 190 16.19 -14.93 12.13
N LEU A 191 15.35 -15.82 12.68
CA LEU A 191 14.05 -15.44 13.21
C LEU A 191 14.24 -14.75 14.54
N ASP A 192 15.12 -15.28 15.38
CA ASP A 192 15.45 -14.69 16.68
C ASP A 192 16.00 -13.27 16.51
N ASP A 193 16.90 -13.07 15.54
CA ASP A 193 17.44 -11.76 15.19
C ASP A 193 16.33 -10.80 14.74
N LEU A 194 15.46 -11.23 13.82
CA LEU A 194 14.35 -10.42 13.31
C LEU A 194 13.36 -10.03 14.43
N LEU A 195 13.00 -10.99 15.29
CA LEU A 195 12.06 -10.80 16.39
C LEU A 195 12.62 -9.86 17.47
N SER A 196 13.94 -9.81 17.62
CA SER A 196 14.59 -8.88 18.56
C SER A 196 14.26 -7.40 18.26
N TYR A 197 13.99 -7.05 17.00
CA TYR A 197 13.59 -5.71 16.58
C TYR A 197 12.11 -5.41 16.82
N MET A 198 11.26 -6.41 17.09
CA MET A 198 9.79 -6.26 17.10
C MET A 198 9.17 -6.64 18.45
N PRO A 199 9.48 -5.91 19.54
CA PRO A 199 8.98 -6.24 20.89
C PRO A 199 7.45 -6.12 21.03
N LYS A 200 6.78 -5.46 20.08
CA LYS A 200 5.32 -5.29 20.05
C LYS A 200 4.60 -6.33 19.19
N LEU A 201 5.32 -7.28 18.60
CA LEU A 201 4.75 -8.28 17.70
C LEU A 201 3.73 -9.14 18.44
N ARG A 202 2.52 -9.24 17.88
CA ARG A 202 1.40 -10.04 18.40
C ARG A 202 1.02 -11.18 17.49
N ARG A 203 1.27 -11.03 16.18
CA ARG A 203 1.01 -12.08 15.19
C ARG A 203 2.18 -12.16 14.22
N LEU A 204 2.66 -13.38 14.03
CA LEU A 204 3.63 -13.78 13.03
C LEU A 204 2.97 -14.83 12.15
N THR A 205 3.03 -14.64 10.84
CA THR A 205 2.64 -15.64 9.84
C THR A 205 3.84 -15.87 8.93
N ILE A 206 4.22 -17.14 8.77
CA ILE A 206 5.31 -17.57 7.90
C ILE A 206 4.74 -18.70 7.06
N ASP A 207 4.81 -18.55 5.73
CA ASP A 207 4.21 -19.52 4.81
C ASP A 207 5.04 -20.80 4.70
N ASP A 208 6.38 -20.72 4.75
CA ASP A 208 7.27 -21.88 4.68
C ASP A 208 8.53 -21.72 5.57
N PHE A 209 8.92 -22.78 6.25
CA PHE A 209 10.13 -22.82 7.09
C PHE A 209 11.19 -23.68 6.40
N CYS A 210 12.29 -23.04 6.00
CA CYS A 210 13.46 -23.77 5.52
C CYS A 210 14.41 -24.07 6.68
N GLY A 211 14.31 -25.26 7.24
CA GLY A 211 15.25 -25.78 8.25
C GLY A 211 15.57 -27.24 7.98
N PHE A 212 16.83 -27.54 7.63
CA PHE A 212 17.35 -28.90 7.69
C PHE A 212 17.36 -29.34 9.16
N PHE A 213 16.49 -30.28 9.54
CA PHE A 213 16.72 -31.08 10.73
C PHE A 213 18.04 -31.85 10.51
N LYS A 214 19.12 -31.40 11.15
CA LYS A 214 20.33 -32.20 11.32
C LYS A 214 20.29 -32.87 12.69
#